data_AF-A0A5P3AHK4-F1
#
_entry.id   AF-A0A5P3AHK4-F1
#
_cell.length_a   1.000
_cell.length_b   1.000
_cell.length_c   1.000
_cell.angle_alpha   90.00
_cell.angle_beta   90.00
_cell.angle_gamma   90.00
#
_symmetry.space_group_name_H-M   'P 1'
#
loop_
_entity.id
_entity.type
_entity.pdbx_description
1 polymer ?
#
loop_
_entity_poly.entity_id
_entity_poly.type
_entity_poly.pdbx_seq_one_letter_code
_entity_poly.pdbx_strand_id
1 'polypeptide(L)' 'MTLDTAKYYLVRERMDWKRPHLRWVPNALYTLIVRTRNAY' A
#
# COMPACT_ATOMS: atom_id res chain seq x y z
N MET A 1 17.40 1.00 -15.21
CA MET A 1 15.97 0.88 -14.86
C MET A 1 15.17 0.98 -16.14
N THR A 2 14.42 -0.06 -16.49
CA THR A 2 13.51 -0.04 -17.65
C THR A 2 12.17 0.56 -17.24
N LEU A 3 11.42 1.09 -18.20
CA LEU A 3 10.12 1.71 -17.96
C LEU A 3 9.12 0.72 -17.32
N ASP A 4 9.27 -0.56 -17.65
CA ASP A 4 8.51 -1.66 -17.06
C ASP A 4 8.81 -1.87 -15.57
N THR A 5 10.10 -1.86 -15.19
CA THR A 5 10.49 -1.89 -13.77
C THR A 5 9.97 -0.68 -12.99
N ALA A 6 10.00 0.52 -13.57
CA ALA A 6 9.45 1.72 -12.92
C ALA A 6 7.93 1.60 -12.69
N LYS A 7 7.19 1.08 -13.67
CA LYS A 7 5.75 0.79 -13.54
C LYS A 7 5.47 -0.24 -12.45
N TYR A 8 6.27 -1.30 -12.38
CA TYR A 8 6.16 -2.31 -11.32
C TYR A 8 6.35 -1.69 -9.93
N TYR A 9 7.37 -0.84 -9.74
CA TYR A 9 7.58 -0.16 -8.46
C TYR A 9 6.43 0.78 -8.11
N LEU A 10 5.94 1.57 -9.06
CA LEU A 10 4.81 2.48 -8.82
C LEU A 10 3.53 1.73 -8.46
N VAL A 11 3.21 0.64 -9.16
CA VAL A 11 2.04 -0.20 -8.85
C VAL A 11 2.22 -0.86 -7.48
N ARG A 12 3.41 -1.38 -7.18
CA ARG A 12 3.72 -2.01 -5.89
C ARG A 12 3.62 -1.03 -4.74
N GLU A 13 4.18 0.19 -4.87
CA GLU A 13 4.11 1.23 -3.84
C GLU A 13 2.69 1.75 -3.64
N ARG A 14 1.91 1.87 -4.71
CA ARG A 14 0.51 2.31 -4.64
C ARG A 14 -0.40 1.24 -4.03
N MET A 15 -0.06 -0.04 -4.22
CA MET A 15 -0.74 -1.19 -3.62
C MET A 15 -0.13 -1.59 -2.27
N ASP A 16 0.86 -0.86 -1.77
CA ASP A 16 1.44 -1.12 -0.47
C ASP A 16 0.55 -0.51 0.61
N TRP A 17 -0.51 -1.25 0.94
CA TRP A 17 -1.44 -0.94 2.03
C TRP A 17 -0.74 -0.88 3.39
N LYS A 18 0.59 -1.07 3.48
CA LYS A 18 1.39 -0.88 4.69
C LYS A 18 1.91 0.55 4.86
N ARG A 19 2.00 1.35 3.79
CA ARG A 19 2.37 2.79 3.86
C ARG A 19 1.15 3.68 3.69
N PRO A 20 0.80 4.57 4.64
CA PRO A 20 -0.38 5.42 4.55
C PRO A 20 -0.28 6.37 3.35
N HIS A 21 -0.94 6.02 2.25
CA HIS A 21 -0.97 6.86 1.04
C HIS A 21 -2.01 7.97 1.12
N LEU A 22 -3.03 7.82 1.97
CA LEU A 22 -4.04 8.84 2.22
C LEU A 22 -3.74 9.51 3.56
N ARG A 23 -3.23 10.76 3.52
CA ARG A 23 -2.90 11.55 4.71
C ARG A 23 -4.09 11.82 5.65
N TRP A 24 -5.31 11.74 5.12
CA TRP A 24 -6.55 11.94 5.86
C TRP A 24 -7.06 10.67 6.54
N VAL A 25 -6.52 9.50 6.19
CA VAL A 25 -6.88 8.23 6.83
C VAL A 25 -5.95 8.04 8.03
N PRO A 26 -6.49 7.85 9.24
CA PRO A 26 -5.68 7.56 10.42
C PRO A 26 -4.88 6.26 10.24
N ASN A 27 -3.62 6.26 10.65
CA ASN A 27 -2.73 5.08 10.59
C ASN A 27 -3.33 3.82 11.26
N ALA A 28 -4.18 4.01 12.27
CA ALA A 28 -4.89 2.93 12.95
C ALA A 28 -5.86 2.18 12.00
N LEU A 29 -6.62 2.92 11.18
CA LEU A 29 -7.55 2.34 10.20
C LEU A 29 -6.78 1.55 9.13
N TYR A 30 -5.62 2.08 8.76
CA TYR A 30 -4.71 1.49 7.79
C TYR A 30 -4.16 0.14 8.28
N THR A 31 -3.72 0.10 9.53
CA THR A 31 -3.25 -1.12 10.19
C THR A 31 -4.37 -2.16 10.34
N LEU A 32 -5.59 -1.72 10.63
CA LEU A 32 -6.78 -2.57 10.70
C LEU A 32 -7.07 -3.26 9.36
N ILE A 33 -7.09 -2.50 8.26
CA ILE A 33 -7.36 -3.04 6.91
C ILE A 33 -6.28 -4.04 6.48
N VAL A 34 -5.00 -3.75 6.75
CA VAL A 34 -3.91 -4.69 6.46
C VAL A 34 -4.04 -5.97 7.28
N ARG A 35 -4.37 -5.83 8.56
CA ARG A 35 -4.52 -6.96 9.48
C ARG A 35 -5.70 -7.85 9.09
N THR A 36 -6.83 -7.26 8.71
CA THR A 36 -8.00 -8.04 8.24
C THR A 36 -7.73 -8.72 6.92
N ARG A 37 -6.95 -8.09 6.01
CA ARG A 37 -6.59 -8.71 4.72
C ARG A 37 -5.65 -9.91 4.86
N ASN A 38 -4.72 -9.90 5.82
CA ASN A 38 -3.79 -11.01 6.06
C ASN A 38 -4.38 -12.16 6.89
N ALA A 39 -5.63 -12.03 7.36
CA ALA A 39 -6.32 -13.05 8.15
C ALA A 39 -7.19 -14.01 7.31
N TYR A 40 -7.31 -13.76 6.01
CA TYR A 40 -7.97 -14.60 5.00
C TYR A 40 -6.94 -15.03 3.94
#